data_AF-A0A2V7G3V1-F1
#
_entry.id   AF-A0A2V7G3V1-F1
#
_cell.length_a   1.000
_cell.length_b   1.000
_cell.length_c   1.000
_cell.angle_alpha   90.00
_cell.angle_beta   90.00
_cell.angle_gamma   90.00
#
_symmetry.space_group_name_H-M   'P 1'
#
loop_
_entity.id
_entity.type
_entity.pdbx_description
1 polymer ?
#
loop_
_entity_poly.entity_id
_entity_poly.type
_entity_poly.pdbx_seq_one_letter_code
_entity_poly.pdbx_strand_id
1 'polypeptide(L)'
;MYALILVINALLLWVVVSVVGGEAKFGTLLSVTTYASMSYILLTLVGLVVLRMRGTEQIAGMEDLQPALGLDLLAPGAKGLTLALLRGINPFSLYGIFLTATGISVTHKTSKGSAYTAAIVQLLVTLLVTGVLSGMRGGR
;
A
#
# COMPACT_ATOMS: atom_id res chain seq x y z
N MET A 1 7.31 9.86 12.24
CA MET A 1 6.83 8.52 11.81
C MET A 1 6.56 8.45 10.31
N TYR A 2 5.70 9.31 9.73
CA TYR A 2 5.37 9.26 8.30
C TYR A 2 6.57 9.40 7.34
N ALA A 3 7.48 10.35 7.60
CA ALA A 3 8.70 10.50 6.80
C ALA A 3 9.58 9.24 6.76
N LEU A 4 9.69 8.52 7.87
CA LEU A 4 10.44 7.26 7.94
C LEU A 4 9.80 6.18 7.06
N ILE A 5 8.46 6.09 7.05
CA ILE A 5 7.72 5.16 6.19
C ILE A 5 7.98 5.48 4.72
N LEU A 6 8.01 6.76 4.34
CA LEU A 6 8.35 7.17 2.97
C LEU A 6 9.77 6.79 2.59
N VAL A 7 10.75 7.02 3.48
CA VAL A 7 12.15 6.63 3.25
C VAL A 7 12.31 5.13 3.07
N ILE A 8 11.65 4.32 3.91
CA ILE A 8 11.68 2.85 3.80
C ILE A 8 11.05 2.39 2.49
N ASN A 9 9.89 2.95 2.11
CA ASN A 9 9.24 2.63 0.83
C ASN A 9 10.09 3.03 -0.38
N ALA A 10 10.72 4.21 -0.32
CA ALA A 10 11.61 4.68 -1.37
C ALA A 10 12.87 3.79 -1.48
N LEU A 11 13.39 3.30 -0.36
CA LEU A 11 14.53 2.38 -0.33
C LEU A 11 14.15 1.03 -0.96
N LEU A 12 12.99 0.48 -0.58
CA LEU A 12 12.45 -0.74 -1.18
C LEU A 12 12.29 -0.57 -2.69
N LEU A 13 11.66 0.52 -3.13
CA LEU A 13 11.47 0.81 -4.54
C LEU A 13 12.80 1.00 -5.27
N TRP A 14 13.78 1.64 -4.64
CA TRP A 14 15.13 1.79 -5.19
C TRP A 14 15.82 0.46 -5.43
N VAL A 15 15.72 -0.49 -4.49
CA VAL A 15 16.23 -1.85 -4.68
C VAL A 15 15.54 -2.52 -5.87
N VAL A 16 14.20 -2.47 -5.92
CA VAL A 16 13.43 -3.13 -6.97
C VAL A 16 13.73 -2.55 -8.36
N VAL A 17 13.75 -1.22 -8.50
CA VAL A 17 14.07 -0.55 -9.78
C VAL A 17 15.50 -0.86 -10.24
N SER A 18 16.44 -0.97 -9.31
CA SER A 18 17.83 -1.37 -9.61
C SER A 18 17.91 -2.78 -10.18
N VAL A 19 17.11 -3.72 -9.65
CA VAL A 19 17.07 -5.12 -10.12
C VAL A 19 16.39 -5.25 -11.49
N VAL A 20 15.35 -4.45 -11.75
CA VAL A 20 14.60 -4.48 -13.01
C VAL A 20 15.34 -3.71 -14.14
N GLY A 21 16.57 -3.25 -13.89
CA GLY A 21 17.48 -2.71 -14.90
C GLY A 21 17.36 -1.20 -15.15
N GLY A 22 16.74 -0.44 -14.25
CA GLY A 22 16.71 1.02 -14.33
C GLY A 22 17.88 1.68 -13.58
N GLU A 23 18.37 2.82 -14.06
CA GLU A 23 19.31 3.69 -13.31
C GLU A 23 18.60 4.32 -12.09
N ALA A 24 18.49 3.57 -11.01
CA ALA A 24 17.70 3.95 -9.84
C ALA A 24 18.32 5.14 -9.08
N LYS A 25 17.63 6.28 -9.07
CA LYS A 25 18.01 7.47 -8.29
C LYS A 25 17.12 7.59 -7.06
N PHE A 26 17.69 7.31 -5.88
CA PHE A 26 16.93 7.28 -4.62
C PHE A 26 16.10 8.55 -4.38
N GLY A 27 16.70 9.74 -4.53
CA GLY A 27 15.98 11.01 -4.31
C GLY A 27 14.76 11.16 -5.22
N THR A 28 14.87 10.73 -6.48
CA THR A 28 13.76 10.74 -7.44
C THR A 28 12.68 9.72 -7.06
N LEU A 29 13.07 8.50 -6.64
CA LEU A 29 12.12 7.48 -6.19
C LEU A 29 11.45 7.85 -4.86
N LEU A 30 12.11 8.61 -4.00
CA LEU A 30 11.50 9.21 -2.81
C LEU A 30 10.41 10.20 -3.21
N SER A 31 10.64 11.05 -4.23
CA SER A 31 9.59 11.90 -4.77
C SER A 31 8.44 11.09 -5.35
N VAL A 32 8.72 10.07 -6.18
CA VAL A 32 7.70 9.17 -6.74
C VAL A 32 6.84 8.55 -5.63
N THR A 33 7.48 7.99 -4.61
CA THR A 33 6.82 7.39 -3.44
C THR A 33 5.96 8.41 -2.69
N THR A 34 6.46 9.63 -2.52
CA THR A 34 5.73 10.72 -1.86
C THR A 34 4.48 11.11 -2.64
N TYR A 35 4.57 11.27 -3.96
CA TYR A 35 3.40 11.54 -4.80
C TYR A 35 2.40 10.37 -4.82
N ALA A 36 2.89 9.14 -4.96
CA ALA A 36 2.05 7.95 -4.95
C ALA A 36 1.33 7.75 -3.60
N SER A 37 1.89 8.25 -2.49
CA SER A 37 1.26 8.20 -1.16
C SER A 37 -0.09 8.92 -1.09
N MET A 38 -0.41 9.78 -2.07
CA MET A 38 -1.74 10.37 -2.23
C MET A 38 -2.84 9.30 -2.30
N SER A 39 -2.55 8.14 -2.90
CA SER A 39 -3.48 7.00 -2.91
C SER A 39 -3.88 6.53 -1.51
N TYR A 40 -2.91 6.50 -0.58
CA TYR A 40 -3.15 6.13 0.81
C TYR A 40 -3.92 7.20 1.58
N ILE A 41 -3.65 8.49 1.29
CA ILE A 41 -4.41 9.60 1.85
C ILE A 41 -5.88 9.47 1.45
N LEU A 42 -6.17 9.20 0.18
CA LEU A 42 -7.54 8.98 -0.32
C LEU A 42 -8.21 7.78 0.37
N LEU A 43 -7.52 6.65 0.51
CA LEU A 43 -8.02 5.48 1.23
C LEU A 43 -8.38 5.84 2.68
N THR A 44 -7.52 6.60 3.36
CA THR A 44 -7.73 7.01 4.75
C THR A 44 -8.96 7.91 4.87
N LEU A 45 -9.09 8.91 3.99
CA LEU A 45 -10.25 9.81 3.99
C LEU A 45 -11.56 9.06 3.73
N VAL A 46 -11.58 8.14 2.77
CA VAL A 46 -12.77 7.31 2.51
C VAL A 46 -13.07 6.40 3.69
N GLY A 47 -12.04 5.83 4.33
CA GLY A 47 -12.22 5.05 5.57
C GLY A 47 -12.86 5.88 6.69
N LEU A 48 -12.42 7.12 6.90
CA LEU A 48 -13.02 8.03 7.87
C LEU A 48 -14.49 8.35 7.56
N VAL A 49 -14.82 8.58 6.28
CA VAL A 49 -16.20 8.80 5.84
C VAL A 49 -17.07 7.58 6.16
N VAL A 50 -16.61 6.37 5.83
CA VAL A 50 -17.35 5.13 6.10
C VAL A 50 -17.54 4.91 7.61
N LEU A 51 -16.51 5.14 8.42
CA LEU A 51 -16.63 5.07 9.88
C LEU A 51 -17.66 6.08 10.42
N ARG A 52 -17.65 7.30 9.88
CA ARG A 52 -18.61 8.34 10.28
C ARG A 52 -20.04 7.94 9.93
N MET A 53 -20.25 7.29 8.79
CA MET A 53 -21.56 6.79 8.35
C MET A 53 -22.05 5.59 9.17
N ARG A 54 -21.14 4.67 9.58
CA ARG A 54 -21.49 3.49 10.41
C ARG A 54 -21.92 3.87 11.84
N GLY A 55 -21.41 4.99 12.35
CA GLY A 55 -21.67 5.42 13.73
C GLY A 55 -20.82 4.65 14.76
N THR A 56 -20.71 5.21 15.97
CA THR A 56 -19.86 4.68 17.04
C THR A 56 -20.41 3.40 17.69
N GLU A 57 -21.70 3.12 17.52
CA GLU A 57 -22.36 1.96 18.12
C GLU A 57 -21.90 0.62 17.51
N GLN A 58 -21.31 0.66 16.32
CA GLN A 58 -20.77 -0.52 15.63
C GLN A 58 -19.28 -0.78 15.88
N ILE A 59 -18.67 -0.06 16.83
CA ILE A 59 -17.25 -0.22 17.19
C ILE A 59 -17.16 -1.10 18.43
N ALA A 60 -16.94 -2.40 18.23
CA ALA A 60 -16.69 -3.37 19.30
C ALA A 60 -15.19 -3.52 19.60
N GLY A 61 -14.32 -3.24 18.63
CA GLY A 61 -12.87 -3.30 18.82
C GLY A 61 -12.06 -2.53 17.78
N MET A 62 -10.73 -2.61 17.91
CA MET A 62 -9.77 -1.90 17.04
C MET A 62 -9.90 -2.31 15.56
N GLU A 63 -10.39 -3.52 15.30
CA GLU A 63 -10.62 -4.05 13.94
C GLU A 63 -11.76 -3.31 13.22
N ASP A 64 -12.75 -2.80 13.97
CA ASP A 64 -13.89 -2.05 13.42
C ASP A 64 -13.50 -0.65 12.94
N LEU A 65 -12.36 -0.14 13.41
CA LEU A 65 -11.77 1.12 12.96
C LEU A 65 -11.15 1.02 11.56
N GLN A 66 -11.09 -0.18 10.98
CA GLN A 66 -10.61 -0.41 9.62
C GLN A 66 -11.77 -0.93 8.77
N PRO A 67 -12.57 -0.04 8.16
CA PRO A 67 -13.68 -0.46 7.33
C PRO A 67 -13.19 -1.27 6.13
N ALA A 68 -13.98 -2.26 5.72
CA ALA A 68 -13.69 -3.07 4.55
C ALA A 68 -13.86 -2.23 3.28
N LEU A 69 -12.78 -2.09 2.52
CA LEU A 69 -12.69 -1.26 1.31
C LEU A 69 -11.98 -1.98 0.16
N GLY A 70 -11.54 -3.22 0.39
CA GLY A 70 -10.79 -4.03 -0.57
C GLY A 70 -11.46 -5.36 -0.86
N LEU A 71 -10.64 -6.35 -1.19
CA LEU A 71 -11.11 -7.72 -1.40
C LEU A 71 -11.63 -8.39 -0.12
N ASP A 72 -11.40 -7.79 1.04
CA ASP A 72 -11.94 -8.27 2.31
C ASP A 72 -13.47 -8.23 2.37
N LEU A 73 -14.10 -7.40 1.54
CA LEU A 73 -15.55 -7.43 1.31
C LEU A 73 -16.07 -8.79 0.82
N LEU A 74 -15.21 -9.57 0.14
CA LEU A 74 -15.56 -10.89 -0.39
C LEU A 74 -15.33 -12.03 0.59
N ALA A 75 -14.70 -11.75 1.75
CA ALA A 75 -14.35 -12.76 2.75
C ALA A 75 -14.50 -12.20 4.17
N PRO A 76 -15.74 -11.97 4.65
CA PRO A 76 -16.01 -11.36 5.95
C PRO A 76 -15.51 -12.18 7.16
N GLY A 77 -15.17 -13.46 6.96
CA GLY A 77 -14.58 -14.32 7.99
C GLY A 77 -13.05 -14.35 8.01
N ALA A 78 -12.37 -13.63 7.12
CA ALA A 78 -10.91 -13.63 7.05
C ALA A 78 -10.30 -12.99 8.31
N LYS A 79 -9.19 -13.57 8.80
CA LYS A 79 -8.45 -13.06 9.96
C LYS A 79 -6.94 -13.04 9.70
N GLY A 80 -6.21 -12.33 10.56
CA GLY A 80 -4.75 -12.33 10.58
C GLY A 80 -4.12 -11.93 9.23
N LEU A 81 -3.15 -12.72 8.76
CA LEU A 81 -2.44 -12.48 7.51
C LEU A 81 -3.39 -12.41 6.30
N THR A 82 -4.36 -13.33 6.20
CA THR A 82 -5.30 -13.36 5.07
C THR A 82 -6.14 -12.10 4.99
N LEU A 83 -6.66 -11.62 6.13
CA LEU A 83 -7.40 -10.36 6.19
C LEU A 83 -6.52 -9.18 5.75
N ALA A 84 -5.27 -9.13 6.22
CA ALA A 84 -4.34 -8.06 5.86
C ALA A 84 -4.02 -8.04 4.35
N LEU A 85 -3.83 -9.22 3.73
CA LEU A 85 -3.60 -9.33 2.29
C LEU A 85 -4.84 -8.87 1.49
N LEU A 86 -6.03 -9.31 1.90
CA LEU A 86 -7.29 -8.96 1.23
C LEU A 86 -7.61 -7.46 1.33
N ARG A 87 -7.41 -6.85 2.51
CA ARG A 87 -7.52 -5.39 2.72
C ARG A 87 -6.52 -4.62 1.88
N GLY A 88 -5.32 -5.18 1.75
CA GLY A 88 -4.21 -4.63 0.99
C GLY A 88 -4.50 -4.43 -0.49
N ILE A 89 -5.40 -5.24 -1.05
CA ILE A 89 -5.85 -5.15 -2.44
C ILE A 89 -7.20 -4.42 -2.47
N ASN A 90 -7.14 -3.15 -2.81
CA ASN A 90 -8.29 -2.25 -2.91
C ASN A 90 -8.09 -1.24 -4.06
N PRO A 91 -9.15 -0.52 -4.51
CA PRO A 91 -9.04 0.42 -5.64
C PRO A 91 -7.93 1.47 -5.47
N PHE A 92 -7.67 1.94 -4.25
CA PHE A 92 -6.63 2.92 -3.97
C PHE A 92 -5.23 2.33 -4.07
N SER A 93 -5.02 1.08 -3.63
CA SER A 93 -3.74 0.38 -3.84
C SER A 93 -3.43 0.17 -5.32
N LEU A 94 -4.44 -0.13 -6.15
CA LEU A 94 -4.30 -0.26 -7.60
C LEU A 94 -3.97 1.09 -8.25
N TYR A 95 -4.60 2.16 -7.79
CA TYR A 95 -4.26 3.52 -8.20
C TYR A 95 -2.84 3.91 -7.76
N GLY A 96 -2.41 3.48 -6.57
CA GLY A 96 -1.04 3.62 -6.08
C GLY A 96 -0.02 2.93 -6.99
N ILE A 97 -0.31 1.70 -7.45
CA ILE A 97 0.51 1.01 -8.46
C ILE A 97 0.62 1.85 -9.73
N PHE A 98 -0.51 2.37 -10.24
CA PHE A 98 -0.53 3.21 -11.43
C PHE A 98 0.33 4.47 -11.27
N LEU A 99 0.21 5.19 -10.15
CA LEU A 99 1.00 6.39 -9.88
C LEU A 99 2.50 6.07 -9.75
N THR A 100 2.85 5.03 -9.01
CA THR A 100 4.25 4.59 -8.85
C THR A 100 4.85 4.16 -10.18
N ALA A 101 4.16 3.32 -10.95
CA ALA A 101 4.63 2.86 -12.25
C ALA A 101 4.79 4.03 -13.25
N THR A 102 3.84 4.97 -13.27
CA THR A 102 3.93 6.17 -14.10
C THR A 102 5.13 7.03 -13.68
N GLY A 103 5.30 7.25 -12.37
CA GLY A 103 6.43 8.01 -11.84
C GLY A 103 7.78 7.38 -12.21
N ILE A 104 7.92 6.07 -12.07
CA ILE A 104 9.14 5.33 -12.46
C ILE A 104 9.37 5.43 -13.96
N SER A 105 8.36 5.16 -14.79
CA SER A 105 8.51 5.15 -16.25
C SER A 105 8.92 6.52 -16.79
N VAL A 106 8.33 7.59 -16.26
CA VAL A 106 8.65 8.98 -16.67
C VAL A 106 10.04 9.39 -16.20
N THR A 107 10.40 9.11 -14.96
CA THR A 107 11.65 9.64 -14.36
C THR A 107 12.88 8.82 -14.69
N HIS A 108 12.74 7.51 -14.85
CA HIS A 108 13.84 6.57 -15.09
C HIS A 108 13.85 6.05 -16.54
N LYS A 109 12.95 6.55 -17.39
CA LYS A 109 12.83 6.17 -18.82
C LYS A 109 12.76 4.66 -19.04
N THR A 110 12.15 3.94 -18.10
CA THR A 110 11.98 2.49 -18.17
C THR A 110 10.72 2.11 -18.96
N SER A 111 10.71 0.88 -19.48
CA SER A 111 9.52 0.33 -20.12
C SER A 111 8.33 0.30 -19.15
N LYS A 112 7.10 0.41 -19.67
CA LYS A 112 5.89 0.29 -18.85
C LYS A 112 5.87 -1.03 -18.08
N GLY A 113 6.20 -2.15 -18.73
CA GLY A 113 6.24 -3.47 -18.08
C GLY A 113 7.20 -3.52 -16.89
N SER A 114 8.41 -2.99 -17.05
CA SER A 114 9.41 -2.87 -15.98
C SER A 114 8.90 -2.02 -14.81
N ALA A 115 8.30 -0.87 -15.11
CA ALA A 115 7.79 0.04 -14.08
C ALA A 115 6.61 -0.55 -13.30
N TYR A 116 5.66 -1.20 -13.98
CA TYR A 116 4.56 -1.92 -13.33
C TYR A 116 5.07 -3.10 -12.51
N THR A 117 6.04 -3.86 -13.02
CA THR A 117 6.67 -4.96 -12.25
C THR A 117 7.25 -4.42 -10.95
N ALA A 118 8.00 -3.32 -11.01
CA ALA A 118 8.58 -2.72 -9.81
C ALA A 118 7.52 -2.27 -8.79
N ALA A 119 6.48 -1.59 -9.26
CA ALA A 119 5.38 -1.12 -8.42
C ALA A 119 4.58 -2.28 -7.77
N ILE A 120 4.32 -3.34 -8.53
CA ILE A 120 3.62 -4.54 -8.03
C ILE A 120 4.47 -5.27 -7.00
N VAL A 121 5.76 -5.48 -7.28
CA VAL A 121 6.69 -6.12 -6.32
C VAL A 121 6.77 -5.31 -5.03
N GLN A 122 6.87 -3.98 -5.11
CA GLN A 122 6.84 -3.12 -3.93
C GLN A 122 5.55 -3.32 -3.12
N LEU A 123 4.38 -3.32 -3.77
CA LEU A 123 3.11 -3.57 -3.09
C LEU A 123 3.11 -4.93 -2.39
N LEU A 124 3.48 -6.00 -3.10
CA LEU A 124 3.48 -7.36 -2.54
C LEU A 124 4.38 -7.47 -1.31
N VAL A 125 5.59 -6.89 -1.35
CA VAL A 125 6.49 -6.88 -0.20
C VAL A 125 5.88 -6.10 0.97
N THR A 126 5.29 -4.93 0.72
CA THR A 126 4.62 -4.14 1.76
C THR A 126 3.44 -4.89 2.38
N LEU A 127 2.65 -5.61 1.57
CA LEU A 127 1.52 -6.42 2.04
C LEU A 127 1.99 -7.60 2.89
N LEU A 128 3.05 -8.29 2.48
CA LEU A 128 3.62 -9.39 3.26
C LEU A 128 4.16 -8.90 4.61
N VAL A 129 4.96 -7.83 4.62
CA VAL A 129 5.52 -7.26 5.87
C VAL A 129 4.39 -6.82 6.80
N THR A 130 3.41 -6.07 6.28
CA THR A 130 2.31 -5.57 7.10
C THR A 130 1.44 -6.72 7.61
N GLY A 131 1.15 -7.71 6.77
CA GLY A 131 0.36 -8.87 7.13
C GLY A 131 1.02 -9.74 8.19
N VAL A 132 2.33 -9.98 8.09
CA VAL A 132 3.10 -10.70 9.12
C VAL A 132 3.07 -9.93 10.45
N LEU A 133 3.32 -8.62 10.42
CA LEU A 133 3.30 -7.78 11.64
C LEU A 133 1.91 -7.73 12.29
N SER A 134 0.84 -7.71 11.49
CA SER A 134 -0.54 -7.79 11.99
C SER A 134 -0.85 -9.16 12.59
N GLY A 135 -0.41 -10.25 11.93
CA GLY A 135 -0.56 -11.62 12.45
C GLY A 135 0.15 -11.82 13.78
N MET A 136 1.35 -11.27 13.96
CA MET A 136 2.09 -11.31 15.23
C MET A 136 1.38 -10.56 16.37
N ARG A 137 0.59 -9.52 16.05
CA ARG A 137 -0.18 -8.76 17.04
C ARG A 137 -1.52 -9.40 17.41
N GLY A 138 -2.15 -10.13 16.48
CA GLY A 138 -3.42 -10.83 16.69
C GLY A 138 -3.30 -12.21 17.36
N GLY A 139 -2.09 -12.67 17.67
CA GLY A 139 -1.81 -13.91 18.39
C GLY A 139 -1.71 -13.77 19.91
N ARG A 140 -2.25 -12.68 20.49
CA ARG A 140 -2.34 -12.46 21.95
C ARG A 140 -3.78 -12.17 22.34
#